data_AF-A0A7J6UEG7-F1
#
_entry.id   AF-A0A7J6UEG7-F1
#
_cell.length_a   1.000
_cell.length_b   1.000
_cell.length_c   1.000
_cell.angle_alpha   90.00
_cell.angle_beta   90.00
_cell.angle_gamma   90.00
#
_symmetry.space_group_name_H-M   'P 1'
#
loop_
_entity.id
_entity.type
_entity.pdbx_description
1 polymer ?
#
loop_
_entity_poly.entity_id
_entity_poly.type
_entity_poly.pdbx_seq_one_letter_code
_entity_poly.pdbx_strand_id
1 'polypeptide(L)'
;LILGSISLPLLKLTGRVEKDVVAALARRLSRTPPTLRLSPRSVSNILAGACGDRHENSKASRELLEDLAARIDPEQPFAAIDSFSILRACGSILKPGQSASERTNNMITQCCGHLRRNYSDYEPRTLVFSLHMLSLFQPDRGLLRELLPVADGFPLNLQTMLLGVCERGKDIDSARQVLDRIGRLRCSDSAEAARILRSISRLPSELWESYSNLVDDLSKCALRDTKSSSRIFAVCLALAKMKPKREKVSELLERVMRAVVAAGDRLDLVDAATATSILVKLTSGVEADGDDRSPVMLPSRFCEPVAESIVSCLLRASSAPRFTARDLDRSSQCLAGLARLQLRPAEAEALELCLANMINDSISIKTAPFILSIIHSMWKLDLRRASNSVTERVVAALCEVDAVRTVYCVACLGASSVLGSLRLALRPGLTAVESSQLITALATIHLDNPRISDTLSRDDLQTALDL
;
A
#
# COMPACT_ATOMS: atom_id res chain seq x y z
N LEU A 1 1.10 6.05 37.21
CA LEU A 1 1.44 4.63 37.47
C LEU A 1 2.87 4.57 38.00
N ILE A 2 3.08 4.39 39.32
CA ILE A 2 4.44 4.30 39.89
C ILE A 2 4.96 2.88 39.64
N LEU A 3 5.43 2.62 38.42
CA LEU A 3 5.92 1.31 38.00
C LEU A 3 6.98 0.75 38.97
N GLY A 4 7.80 1.59 39.61
CA GLY A 4 8.87 1.15 40.52
C GLY A 4 8.42 0.36 41.75
N SER A 5 7.17 0.50 42.19
CA SER A 5 6.65 -0.09 43.43
C SER A 5 6.01 -1.48 43.28
N ILE A 6 5.63 -1.87 42.05
CA ILE A 6 4.93 -3.14 41.79
C ILE A 6 5.94 -4.18 41.36
N SER A 7 5.98 -5.33 42.04
CA SER A 7 6.83 -6.46 41.62
C SER A 7 6.50 -6.88 40.19
N LEU A 8 7.51 -7.06 39.33
CA LEU A 8 7.30 -7.39 37.90
C LEU A 8 6.40 -8.63 37.67
N PRO A 9 6.52 -9.73 38.45
CA PRO A 9 5.61 -10.88 38.33
C PRO A 9 4.13 -10.56 38.62
N LEU A 10 3.84 -9.50 39.36
CA LEU A 10 2.49 -9.06 39.71
C LEU A 10 1.98 -7.93 38.80
N LEU A 11 2.82 -7.44 37.88
CA LEU A 11 2.48 -6.31 37.04
C LEU A 11 1.44 -6.70 36.00
N LYS A 12 0.25 -6.10 36.10
CA LYS A 12 -0.80 -6.18 35.10
C LYS A 12 -1.09 -4.80 34.55
N LEU A 13 -0.81 -4.61 33.26
CA LEU A 13 -1.15 -3.38 32.55
C LEU A 13 -2.54 -3.56 31.92
N THR A 14 -3.44 -2.62 32.17
CA THR A 14 -4.80 -2.63 31.62
C THR A 14 -5.05 -1.36 30.82
N GLY A 15 -5.76 -1.49 29.70
CA GLY A 15 -6.07 -0.36 28.82
C GLY A 15 -4.89 0.08 27.94
N ARG A 16 -5.04 1.25 27.32
CA ARG A 16 -4.03 1.83 26.43
C ARG A 16 -2.90 2.43 27.27
N VAL A 17 -1.70 1.89 27.11
CA VAL A 17 -0.50 2.37 27.79
C VAL A 17 0.23 3.39 26.90
N GLU A 18 0.65 4.52 27.48
CA GLU A 18 1.40 5.56 26.75
C GLU A 18 2.84 5.12 26.45
N LYS A 19 3.42 5.67 25.38
CA LYS A 19 4.79 5.34 24.94
C LYS A 19 5.83 5.55 26.04
N ASP A 20 5.65 6.57 26.87
CA ASP A 20 6.59 6.88 27.96
C ASP A 20 6.55 5.84 29.08
N VAL A 21 5.39 5.22 29.30
CA VAL A 21 5.22 4.12 30.26
C VAL A 21 5.89 2.86 29.72
N VAL A 22 5.78 2.57 28.42
CA VAL A 22 6.50 1.46 27.75
C VAL A 22 8.01 1.68 27.85
N ALA A 23 8.49 2.89 27.58
CA ALA A 23 9.91 3.23 27.69
C ALA A 23 10.42 3.15 29.14
N ALA A 24 9.62 3.57 30.12
CA ALA A 24 9.95 3.42 31.53
C ALA A 24 10.02 1.95 31.96
N LEU A 25 9.13 1.11 31.43
CA LEU A 25 9.14 -0.33 31.70
C LEU A 25 10.36 -1.03 31.09
N ALA A 26 10.69 -0.72 29.84
CA ALA A 26 11.91 -1.21 29.19
C ALA A 26 13.17 -0.83 30.00
N ARG A 27 13.28 0.43 30.44
CA ARG A 27 14.38 0.88 31.31
C ARG A 27 14.41 0.19 32.67
N ARG A 28 13.25 -0.19 33.22
CA ARG A 28 13.19 -0.91 34.50
C ARG A 28 13.66 -2.36 34.32
N LEU A 29 13.21 -3.02 33.27
CA LEU A 29 13.60 -4.40 32.96
C LEU A 29 15.08 -4.52 32.65
N SER A 30 15.66 -3.57 31.92
CA SER A 30 17.10 -3.56 31.64
C SER A 30 17.97 -3.39 32.89
N ARG A 31 17.45 -2.74 33.94
CA ARG A 31 18.10 -2.58 35.26
C ARG A 31 17.82 -3.75 36.22
N THR A 32 16.90 -4.63 35.88
CA THR A 32 16.55 -5.78 36.73
C THR A 32 17.58 -6.88 36.54
N PRO A 33 18.01 -7.61 37.59
CA PRO A 33 19.00 -8.68 37.43
C PRO A 33 18.58 -9.70 36.36
N PRO A 34 19.47 -10.12 35.45
CA PRO A 34 19.12 -11.06 34.38
C PRO A 34 18.71 -12.44 34.89
N THR A 35 19.01 -12.75 36.16
CA THR A 35 18.57 -13.95 36.88
C THR A 35 17.09 -13.98 37.21
N LEU A 36 16.38 -12.84 37.16
CA LEU A 36 14.93 -12.82 37.38
C LEU A 36 14.22 -13.54 36.23
N ARG A 37 13.65 -14.70 36.55
CA ARG A 37 12.73 -15.45 35.69
C ARG A 37 11.30 -14.99 35.89
N LEU A 38 10.55 -14.88 34.79
CA LEU A 38 9.15 -14.47 34.77
C LEU A 38 8.29 -15.60 34.25
N SER A 39 7.14 -15.82 34.89
CA SER A 39 6.16 -16.78 34.39
C SER A 39 5.62 -16.36 33.03
N PRO A 40 5.18 -17.30 32.17
CA PRO A 40 4.48 -16.98 30.92
C PRO A 40 3.31 -16.01 31.12
N ARG A 41 2.57 -16.18 32.22
CA ARG A 41 1.47 -15.29 32.62
C ARG A 41 1.93 -13.85 32.86
N SER A 42 3.07 -13.67 33.52
CA SER A 42 3.64 -12.35 33.79
C SER A 42 4.09 -11.67 32.50
N VAL A 43 4.80 -12.43 31.65
CA VAL A 43 5.25 -11.94 30.33
C VAL A 43 4.05 -11.56 29.46
N SER A 44 3.02 -12.42 29.42
CA SER A 44 1.76 -12.15 28.73
C SER A 44 1.08 -10.87 29.22
N ASN A 45 0.90 -10.70 30.54
CA ASN A 45 0.27 -9.50 31.10
C ASN A 45 1.01 -8.21 30.77
N ILE A 46 2.35 -8.25 30.79
CA ILE A 46 3.19 -7.12 30.45
C ILE A 46 3.06 -6.79 28.96
N LEU A 47 3.23 -7.81 28.10
CA LEU A 47 3.20 -7.64 26.65
C LEU A 47 1.82 -7.21 26.15
N ALA A 48 0.74 -7.79 26.67
CA ALA A 48 -0.62 -7.47 26.25
C ALA A 48 -0.99 -6.00 26.52
N GLY A 49 -0.56 -5.45 27.67
CA GLY A 49 -0.81 -4.05 27.98
C GLY A 49 0.18 -3.09 27.31
N ALA A 50 1.45 -3.47 27.19
CA ALA A 50 2.47 -2.61 26.57
C ALA A 50 2.40 -2.59 25.04
N CYS A 51 1.92 -3.67 24.41
CA CYS A 51 2.02 -3.91 22.97
C CYS A 51 0.72 -4.48 22.37
N GLY A 52 -0.45 -4.04 22.87
CA GLY A 52 -1.75 -4.42 22.31
C GLY A 52 -1.97 -3.94 20.86
N ASP A 53 -3.17 -4.22 20.32
CA ASP A 53 -3.60 -4.13 18.90
C ASP A 53 -3.24 -2.89 18.08
N ARG A 54 -2.75 -1.82 18.69
CA ARG A 54 -2.50 -0.53 18.01
C ARG A 54 -1.16 0.08 18.38
N HIS A 55 -0.22 -0.70 18.90
CA HIS A 55 1.07 -0.17 19.30
C HIS A 55 2.02 -0.02 18.10
N GLU A 56 2.68 1.13 18.03
CA GLU A 56 3.65 1.43 16.98
C GLU A 56 4.95 0.64 17.23
N ASN A 57 5.51 0.06 16.16
CA ASN A 57 6.83 -0.58 16.17
C ASN A 57 7.92 0.46 16.53
N SER A 58 8.15 0.61 17.83
CA SER A 58 9.14 1.53 18.40
C SER A 58 10.38 0.79 18.89
N LYS A 59 11.50 1.51 19.03
CA LYS A 59 12.73 0.95 19.60
C LYS A 59 12.49 0.41 21.02
N ALA A 60 11.77 1.16 21.86
CA ALA A 60 11.45 0.77 23.23
C ALA A 60 10.59 -0.49 23.30
N SER A 61 9.62 -0.66 22.39
CA SER A 61 8.78 -1.87 22.32
C SER A 61 9.61 -3.10 21.93
N ARG A 62 10.61 -2.95 21.05
CA ARG A 62 11.53 -4.03 20.70
C ARG A 62 12.45 -4.39 21.85
N GLU A 63 13.07 -3.40 22.49
CA GLU A 63 13.91 -3.64 23.67
C GLU A 63 13.13 -4.34 24.79
N LEU A 64 11.89 -3.93 25.02
CA LEU A 64 10.98 -4.57 25.97
C LEU A 64 10.71 -6.04 25.61
N LEU A 65 10.42 -6.33 24.34
CA LEU A 65 10.18 -7.69 23.85
C LEU A 65 11.41 -8.58 24.07
N GLU A 66 12.59 -8.07 23.73
CA GLU A 66 13.87 -8.79 23.85
C GLU A 66 14.22 -9.10 25.31
N ASP A 67 14.06 -8.12 26.20
CA ASP A 67 14.29 -8.30 27.63
C ASP A 67 13.33 -9.32 28.25
N LEU A 68 12.05 -9.31 27.83
CA LEU A 68 11.05 -10.27 28.32
C LEU A 68 11.30 -11.67 27.76
N ALA A 69 11.66 -11.80 26.48
CA ALA A 69 12.00 -13.07 25.86
C ALA A 69 13.22 -13.73 26.54
N ALA A 70 14.18 -12.93 27.04
CA ALA A 70 15.31 -13.46 27.80
C ALA A 70 14.93 -13.98 29.20
N ARG A 71 13.83 -13.51 29.75
CA ARG A 71 13.42 -13.72 31.15
C ARG A 71 12.28 -14.72 31.31
N ILE A 72 11.59 -15.08 30.24
CA ILE A 72 10.53 -16.08 30.32
C ILE A 72 11.08 -17.40 30.86
N ASP A 73 10.37 -17.97 31.82
CA ASP A 73 10.66 -19.28 32.38
C ASP A 73 10.00 -20.35 31.51
N PRO A 74 10.78 -21.13 30.74
CA PRO A 74 10.22 -22.13 29.83
C PRO A 74 9.73 -23.39 30.54
N GLU A 75 10.12 -23.61 31.79
CA GLU A 75 9.73 -24.80 32.58
C GLU A 75 8.35 -24.63 33.21
N GLN A 76 7.85 -23.39 33.29
CA GLN A 76 6.50 -23.12 33.81
C GLN A 76 5.41 -23.42 32.77
N PRO A 77 4.25 -23.93 33.21
CA PRO A 77 3.14 -24.20 32.31
C PRO A 77 2.67 -22.90 31.67
N PHE A 78 2.60 -22.89 30.34
CA PHE A 78 1.94 -21.82 29.61
C PHE A 78 0.43 -22.04 29.74
N ALA A 79 -0.32 -21.06 30.23
CA ALA A 79 -1.75 -21.08 29.94
C ALA A 79 -1.93 -20.76 28.46
N ALA A 80 -2.90 -21.41 27.83
CA ALA A 80 -3.37 -21.13 26.48
C ALA A 80 -3.42 -19.64 26.10
N ILE A 81 -4.11 -18.88 26.94
CA ILE A 81 -4.35 -17.45 26.78
C ILE A 81 -3.06 -16.63 26.85
N ASP A 82 -2.04 -17.15 27.54
CA ASP A 82 -0.75 -16.49 27.68
C ASP A 82 0.06 -16.66 26.39
N SER A 83 0.14 -17.88 25.85
CA SER A 83 0.76 -18.15 24.53
C SER A 83 0.14 -17.28 23.44
N PHE A 84 -1.20 -17.17 23.43
CA PHE A 84 -1.92 -16.33 22.47
C PHE A 84 -1.58 -14.86 22.60
N SER A 85 -1.60 -14.34 23.83
CA SER A 85 -1.31 -12.93 24.08
C SER A 85 0.14 -12.56 23.76
N ILE A 86 1.09 -13.47 24.02
CA ILE A 86 2.50 -13.30 23.68
C ILE A 86 2.67 -13.24 22.16
N LEU A 87 2.12 -14.22 21.42
CA LEU A 87 2.22 -14.25 19.95
C LEU A 87 1.57 -13.02 19.30
N ARG A 88 0.44 -12.56 19.84
CA ARG A 88 -0.22 -11.32 19.42
C ARG A 88 0.66 -10.09 19.63
N ALA A 89 1.26 -9.96 20.80
CA ALA A 89 2.17 -8.85 21.08
C ALA A 89 3.38 -8.90 20.15
N CYS A 90 4.00 -10.07 19.93
CA CYS A 90 5.08 -10.24 18.98
C CYS A 90 4.70 -9.70 17.60
N GLY A 91 3.57 -10.12 17.02
CA GLY A 91 3.17 -9.71 15.66
C GLY A 91 2.79 -8.24 15.53
N SER A 92 2.45 -7.58 16.63
CA SER A 92 2.25 -6.12 16.62
C SER A 92 3.58 -5.34 16.61
N ILE A 93 4.62 -5.89 17.23
CA ILE A 93 5.93 -5.23 17.39
C ILE A 93 6.82 -5.50 16.16
N LEU A 94 6.81 -6.74 15.68
CA LEU A 94 7.68 -7.22 14.61
C LEU A 94 6.95 -7.13 13.27
N LYS A 95 7.56 -6.46 12.28
CA LYS A 95 6.97 -6.39 10.94
C LYS A 95 7.11 -7.73 10.21
N PRO A 96 6.17 -8.08 9.30
CA PRO A 96 6.34 -9.25 8.45
C PRO A 96 7.70 -9.22 7.72
N GLY A 97 8.42 -10.35 7.75
CA GLY A 97 9.75 -10.50 7.14
C GLY A 97 10.92 -9.91 7.94
N GLN A 98 10.66 -9.25 9.08
CA GLN A 98 11.71 -8.77 9.97
C GLN A 98 12.29 -9.93 10.78
N SER A 99 13.62 -10.06 10.83
CA SER A 99 14.27 -11.04 11.70
C SER A 99 14.04 -10.67 13.17
N ALA A 100 13.59 -11.64 13.96
CA ALA A 100 13.60 -11.54 15.42
C ALA A 100 14.92 -12.10 15.95
N SER A 101 15.31 -11.71 17.17
CA SER A 101 16.47 -12.32 17.83
C SER A 101 16.24 -13.81 18.05
N GLU A 102 17.33 -14.55 18.29
CA GLU A 102 17.28 -15.96 18.67
C GLU A 102 16.39 -16.19 19.91
N ARG A 103 16.45 -15.28 20.91
CA ARG A 103 15.65 -15.38 22.13
C ARG A 103 14.16 -15.23 21.86
N THR A 104 13.80 -14.24 21.05
CA THR A 104 12.42 -14.02 20.65
C THR A 104 11.90 -15.18 19.81
N ASN A 105 12.72 -15.74 18.90
CA ASN A 105 12.36 -16.93 18.13
C ASN A 105 12.15 -18.17 19.03
N ASN A 106 12.98 -18.37 20.05
CA ASN A 106 12.84 -19.47 20.99
C ASN A 106 11.53 -19.35 21.79
N MET A 107 11.19 -18.15 22.28
CA MET A 107 9.92 -17.89 22.96
C MET A 107 8.71 -18.14 22.05
N ILE A 108 8.76 -17.67 20.80
CA ILE A 108 7.72 -17.93 19.79
C ILE A 108 7.57 -19.44 19.57
N THR A 109 8.67 -20.17 19.40
CA THR A 109 8.69 -21.62 19.19
C THR A 109 8.07 -22.37 20.36
N GLN A 110 8.35 -21.95 21.60
CA GLN A 110 7.74 -22.52 22.80
C GLN A 110 6.23 -22.27 22.83
N CYS A 111 5.79 -21.05 22.51
CA CYS A 111 4.35 -20.74 22.40
C CYS A 111 3.67 -21.59 21.32
N CYS A 112 4.30 -21.76 20.16
CA CYS A 112 3.82 -22.63 19.08
C CYS A 112 3.69 -24.08 19.55
N GLY A 113 4.72 -24.63 20.19
CA GLY A 113 4.72 -26.00 20.70
C GLY A 113 3.63 -26.23 21.76
N HIS A 114 3.35 -25.22 22.59
CA HIS A 114 2.27 -25.28 23.55
C HIS A 114 0.88 -25.25 22.89
N LEU A 115 0.68 -24.38 21.89
CA LEU A 115 -0.55 -24.36 21.11
C LEU A 115 -0.80 -25.70 20.40
N ARG A 116 0.27 -26.29 19.85
CA ARG A 116 0.24 -27.59 19.19
C ARG A 116 -0.28 -28.72 20.08
N ARG A 117 0.06 -28.71 21.36
CA ARG A 117 -0.32 -29.78 22.30
C ARG A 117 -1.76 -29.64 22.80
N ASN A 118 -2.33 -28.45 22.73
CA ASN A 118 -3.58 -28.11 23.43
C ASN A 118 -4.64 -27.48 22.50
N TYR A 119 -4.47 -27.55 21.17
CA TYR A 119 -5.37 -26.84 20.26
C TYR A 119 -6.81 -27.34 20.30
N SER A 120 -7.05 -28.58 20.71
CA SER A 120 -8.38 -29.16 20.91
C SER A 120 -9.22 -28.39 21.93
N ASP A 121 -8.56 -27.72 22.88
CA ASP A 121 -9.21 -27.08 24.01
C ASP A 121 -9.58 -25.62 23.71
N TYR A 122 -9.34 -25.15 22.48
CA TYR A 122 -9.52 -23.76 22.09
C TYR A 122 -10.69 -23.57 21.14
N GLU A 123 -11.38 -22.44 21.32
CA GLU A 123 -12.32 -21.97 20.32
C GLU A 123 -11.59 -21.73 18.97
N PRO A 124 -12.13 -22.22 17.84
CA PRO A 124 -11.55 -22.05 16.51
C PRO A 124 -11.19 -20.60 16.16
N ARG A 125 -11.95 -19.63 16.66
CA ARG A 125 -11.72 -18.20 16.43
C ARG A 125 -10.43 -17.69 17.09
N THR A 126 -10.12 -18.18 18.29
CA THR A 126 -8.91 -17.79 19.05
C THR A 126 -7.65 -18.38 18.44
N LEU A 127 -7.76 -19.61 17.93
CA LEU A 127 -6.69 -20.29 17.20
C LEU A 127 -6.28 -19.54 15.93
N VAL A 128 -7.25 -18.97 15.22
CA VAL A 128 -6.98 -18.41 13.89
C VAL A 128 -6.40 -17.00 13.93
N PHE A 129 -6.83 -16.18 14.88
CA PHE A 129 -6.12 -14.92 15.13
C PHE A 129 -4.65 -15.19 15.44
N SER A 130 -4.37 -16.26 16.15
CA SER A 130 -3.01 -16.67 16.51
C SER A 130 -2.26 -17.25 15.33
N LEU A 131 -2.93 -17.97 14.43
CA LEU A 131 -2.38 -18.38 13.12
C LEU A 131 -2.02 -17.18 12.25
N HIS A 132 -2.79 -16.10 12.26
CA HIS A 132 -2.41 -14.86 11.57
C HIS A 132 -1.13 -14.27 12.16
N MET A 133 -1.02 -14.21 13.48
CA MET A 133 0.18 -13.64 14.12
C MET A 133 1.39 -14.55 13.94
N LEU A 134 1.19 -15.88 14.03
CA LEU A 134 2.19 -16.88 13.68
C LEU A 134 2.56 -16.82 12.21
N SER A 135 1.62 -16.48 11.34
CA SER A 135 1.87 -16.26 9.93
C SER A 135 2.63 -14.96 9.64
N LEU A 136 3.02 -14.16 10.65
CA LEU A 136 4.04 -13.11 10.54
C LEU A 136 5.47 -13.59 10.91
N PHE A 137 5.64 -14.71 11.64
CA PHE A 137 6.92 -15.28 12.16
C PHE A 137 7.28 -16.64 11.59
N GLN A 138 8.52 -16.99 11.20
CA GLN A 138 8.86 -18.27 10.50
C GLN A 138 7.88 -19.41 10.82
N PRO A 139 6.89 -19.70 9.93
CA PRO A 139 5.73 -20.45 10.38
C PRO A 139 6.21 -21.86 10.59
N ASP A 140 5.98 -22.42 11.76
CA ASP A 140 6.04 -23.86 11.89
C ASP A 140 5.00 -24.44 10.92
N ARG A 141 5.47 -24.91 9.77
CA ARG A 141 4.64 -25.47 8.70
C ARG A 141 3.77 -26.61 9.23
N GLY A 142 4.25 -27.35 10.23
CA GLY A 142 3.46 -28.40 10.87
C GLY A 142 2.32 -27.82 11.71
N LEU A 143 2.54 -26.73 12.45
CA LEU A 143 1.48 -26.11 13.25
C LEU A 143 0.36 -25.56 12.36
N LEU A 144 0.71 -24.98 11.21
CA LEU A 144 -0.28 -24.56 10.22
C LEU A 144 -1.09 -25.76 9.71
N ARG A 145 -0.43 -26.87 9.34
CA ARG A 145 -1.11 -28.10 8.88
C ARG A 145 -2.04 -28.70 9.94
N GLU A 146 -1.63 -28.68 11.20
CA GLU A 146 -2.42 -29.22 12.31
C GLU A 146 -3.62 -28.36 12.67
N LEU A 147 -3.52 -27.04 12.49
CA LEU A 147 -4.60 -26.10 12.78
C LEU A 147 -5.57 -25.89 11.61
N LEU A 148 -5.16 -26.21 10.38
CA LEU A 148 -6.02 -26.13 9.20
C LEU A 148 -7.38 -26.83 9.40
N PRO A 149 -7.47 -28.09 9.89
CA PRO A 149 -8.74 -28.77 10.16
C PRO A 149 -9.70 -27.99 11.04
N VAL A 150 -9.17 -27.24 12.02
CA VAL A 150 -9.98 -26.45 12.94
C VAL A 150 -10.59 -25.22 12.25
N ALA A 151 -10.00 -24.76 11.14
CA ALA A 151 -10.47 -23.63 10.36
C ALA A 151 -11.51 -24.01 9.28
N ASP A 152 -11.76 -25.30 9.02
CA ASP A 152 -12.60 -25.77 7.91
C ASP A 152 -14.05 -25.29 7.96
N GLY A 153 -14.57 -24.93 9.13
CA GLY A 153 -15.92 -24.41 9.29
C GLY A 153 -16.05 -22.88 9.17
N PHE A 154 -14.94 -22.16 8.98
CA PHE A 154 -14.90 -20.71 9.20
C PHE A 154 -14.16 -20.01 8.04
N PRO A 155 -14.86 -19.51 7.01
CA PRO A 155 -14.20 -18.95 5.85
C PRO A 155 -13.37 -17.68 6.16
N LEU A 156 -13.81 -16.85 7.13
CA LEU A 156 -13.03 -15.71 7.64
C LEU A 156 -11.69 -16.16 8.25
N ASN A 157 -11.69 -17.33 8.87
CA ASN A 157 -10.49 -17.88 9.47
C ASN A 157 -9.51 -18.33 8.39
N LEU A 158 -9.98 -19.07 7.38
CA LEU A 158 -9.15 -19.45 6.23
C LEU A 158 -8.66 -18.23 5.44
N GLN A 159 -9.47 -17.19 5.30
CA GLN A 159 -9.06 -15.92 4.70
C GLN A 159 -7.90 -15.25 5.45
N THR A 160 -7.94 -15.30 6.79
CA THR A 160 -6.91 -14.72 7.65
C THR A 160 -5.62 -15.55 7.60
N MET A 161 -5.72 -16.88 7.57
CA MET A 161 -4.58 -17.77 7.33
C MET A 161 -3.94 -17.52 5.96
N LEU A 162 -4.77 -17.37 4.92
CA LEU A 162 -4.29 -17.10 3.56
C LEU A 162 -3.54 -15.77 3.49
N LEU A 163 -4.07 -14.71 4.11
CA LEU A 163 -3.41 -13.40 4.18
C LEU A 163 -2.01 -13.53 4.80
N GLY A 164 -1.93 -14.28 5.88
CA GLY A 164 -0.70 -14.64 6.55
C GLY A 164 0.35 -15.30 5.67
N VAL A 165 -0.08 -16.31 4.91
CA VAL A 165 0.78 -17.00 3.94
C VAL A 165 1.24 -16.04 2.83
N CYS A 166 0.35 -15.15 2.38
CA CYS A 166 0.65 -14.16 1.34
C CYS A 166 1.71 -13.14 1.77
N GLU A 167 1.68 -12.65 3.02
CA GLU A 167 2.60 -11.61 3.50
C GLU A 167 4.08 -12.04 3.52
N ARG A 168 4.36 -13.33 3.28
CA ARG A 168 5.72 -13.87 3.20
C ARG A 168 6.20 -14.23 1.82
N GLY A 169 5.30 -14.30 0.86
CA GLY A 169 5.60 -14.58 -0.55
C GLY A 169 6.35 -15.88 -0.85
N LYS A 170 6.32 -16.91 0.03
CA LYS A 170 7.23 -18.09 -0.11
C LYS A 170 6.68 -19.47 0.27
N ASP A 171 5.42 -19.62 0.67
CA ASP A 171 4.84 -20.94 1.03
C ASP A 171 3.63 -21.29 0.17
N ILE A 172 3.92 -21.73 -1.07
CA ILE A 172 2.92 -22.10 -2.07
C ILE A 172 2.09 -23.31 -1.61
N ASP A 173 2.70 -24.28 -0.93
CA ASP A 173 2.01 -25.49 -0.49
C ASP A 173 0.98 -25.21 0.60
N SER A 174 1.34 -24.38 1.60
CA SER A 174 0.39 -23.94 2.61
C SER A 174 -0.73 -23.09 2.00
N ALA A 175 -0.42 -22.23 1.03
CA ALA A 175 -1.44 -21.46 0.31
C ALA A 175 -2.42 -22.38 -0.44
N ARG A 176 -1.90 -23.39 -1.16
CA ARG A 176 -2.71 -24.38 -1.87
C ARG A 176 -3.69 -25.11 -0.94
N GLN A 177 -3.21 -25.58 0.20
CA GLN A 177 -4.06 -26.26 1.19
C GLN A 177 -5.18 -25.38 1.74
N VAL A 178 -4.89 -24.08 1.97
CA VAL A 178 -5.90 -23.11 2.40
C VAL A 178 -6.92 -22.86 1.29
N LEU A 179 -6.47 -22.70 0.04
CA LEU A 179 -7.34 -22.47 -1.12
C LEU A 179 -8.25 -23.66 -1.42
N ASP A 180 -7.75 -24.90 -1.31
CA ASP A 180 -8.57 -26.11 -1.45
C ASP A 180 -9.74 -26.14 -0.46
N ARG A 181 -9.49 -25.70 0.78
CA ARG A 181 -10.52 -25.63 1.83
C ARG A 181 -11.50 -24.50 1.58
N ILE A 182 -11.01 -23.33 1.17
CA ILE A 182 -11.86 -22.21 0.73
C ILE A 182 -12.75 -22.66 -0.43
N GLY A 183 -12.24 -23.43 -1.40
CA GLY A 183 -13.03 -23.93 -2.52
C GLY A 183 -14.15 -24.90 -2.14
N ARG A 184 -14.02 -25.60 -1.01
CA ARG A 184 -15.09 -26.44 -0.45
C ARG A 184 -16.14 -25.62 0.29
N LEU A 185 -15.78 -24.44 0.77
CA LEU A 185 -16.69 -23.52 1.44
C LEU A 185 -17.46 -22.71 0.41
N ARG A 186 -18.78 -22.93 0.35
CA ARG A 186 -19.66 -22.06 -0.43
C ARG A 186 -19.75 -20.70 0.25
N CYS A 187 -18.90 -19.76 -0.19
CA CYS A 187 -18.92 -18.39 0.28
C CYS A 187 -20.22 -17.70 -0.20
N SER A 188 -21.11 -17.38 0.74
CA SER A 188 -22.38 -16.72 0.45
C SER A 188 -22.36 -15.22 0.77
N ASP A 189 -21.40 -14.78 1.60
CA ASP A 189 -21.24 -13.39 1.99
C ASP A 189 -20.32 -12.62 1.03
N SER A 190 -20.83 -11.49 0.50
CA SER A 190 -20.10 -10.68 -0.47
C SER A 190 -18.84 -10.01 0.11
N ALA A 191 -18.86 -9.63 1.39
CA ALA A 191 -17.73 -8.96 2.03
C ALA A 191 -16.60 -9.94 2.32
N GLU A 192 -16.94 -11.16 2.73
CA GLU A 192 -16.02 -12.28 2.89
C GLU A 192 -15.37 -12.68 1.57
N ALA A 193 -16.17 -12.86 0.50
CA ALA A 193 -15.64 -13.13 -0.83
C ALA A 193 -14.65 -12.05 -1.30
N ALA A 194 -14.98 -10.77 -1.09
CA ALA A 194 -14.09 -9.65 -1.42
C ALA A 194 -12.79 -9.64 -0.60
N ARG A 195 -12.80 -10.09 0.67
CA ARG A 195 -11.58 -10.24 1.48
C ARG A 195 -10.71 -11.38 0.97
N ILE A 196 -11.32 -12.53 0.66
CA ILE A 196 -10.60 -13.70 0.13
C ILE A 196 -9.93 -13.36 -1.20
N LEU A 197 -10.66 -12.78 -2.15
CA LEU A 197 -10.10 -12.36 -3.46
C LEU A 197 -8.90 -11.43 -3.31
N ARG A 198 -8.96 -10.48 -2.38
CA ARG A 198 -7.84 -9.58 -2.10
C ARG A 198 -6.61 -10.32 -1.59
N SER A 199 -6.78 -11.36 -0.76
CA SER A 199 -5.68 -12.23 -0.34
C SER A 199 -5.12 -13.01 -1.54
N ILE A 200 -5.99 -13.65 -2.34
CA ILE A 200 -5.56 -14.43 -3.53
C ILE A 200 -4.76 -13.56 -4.50
N SER A 201 -5.14 -12.28 -4.69
CA SER A 201 -4.44 -11.36 -5.62
C SER A 201 -2.99 -11.04 -5.26
N ARG A 202 -2.53 -11.48 -4.08
CA ARG A 202 -1.14 -11.33 -3.59
C ARG A 202 -0.30 -12.60 -3.80
N LEU A 203 -0.91 -13.69 -4.26
CA LEU A 203 -0.22 -14.95 -4.54
C LEU A 203 0.48 -14.90 -5.92
N PRO A 204 1.50 -15.75 -6.13
CA PRO A 204 2.09 -15.96 -7.45
C PRO A 204 1.05 -16.35 -8.51
N SER A 205 1.29 -15.96 -9.77
CA SER A 205 0.41 -16.21 -10.92
C SER A 205 0.03 -17.66 -11.08
N GLU A 206 1.03 -18.54 -11.02
CA GLU A 206 0.89 -19.97 -11.25
C GLU A 206 -0.11 -20.60 -10.27
N LEU A 207 -0.15 -20.07 -9.04
CA LEU A 207 -1.02 -20.57 -8.00
C LEU A 207 -2.46 -20.13 -8.23
N TRP A 208 -2.76 -18.84 -8.40
CA TRP A 208 -4.16 -18.43 -8.53
C TRP A 208 -4.78 -18.84 -9.88
N GLU A 209 -3.97 -19.00 -10.94
CA GLU A 209 -4.44 -19.55 -12.23
C GLU A 209 -5.00 -20.97 -12.06
N SER A 210 -4.34 -21.78 -11.24
CA SER A 210 -4.79 -23.12 -10.86
C SER A 210 -6.13 -23.12 -10.11
N TYR A 211 -6.53 -21.97 -9.54
CA TYR A 211 -7.80 -21.76 -8.83
C TYR A 211 -8.75 -20.80 -9.56
N SER A 212 -8.61 -20.67 -10.89
CA SER A 212 -9.43 -19.75 -11.70
C SER A 212 -10.95 -19.91 -11.49
N ASN A 213 -11.46 -21.14 -11.37
CA ASN A 213 -12.88 -21.39 -11.07
C ASN A 213 -13.31 -20.83 -9.71
N LEU A 214 -12.47 -20.98 -8.68
CA LEU A 214 -12.73 -20.43 -7.35
C LEU A 214 -12.70 -18.90 -7.39
N VAL A 215 -11.73 -18.31 -8.08
CA VAL A 215 -11.66 -16.85 -8.29
C VAL A 215 -12.92 -16.34 -8.98
N ASP A 216 -13.44 -17.08 -9.97
CA ASP A 216 -14.67 -16.72 -10.67
C ASP A 216 -15.89 -16.76 -9.77
N ASP A 217 -16.07 -17.81 -8.98
CA ASP A 217 -17.19 -17.93 -8.06
C ASP A 217 -17.14 -16.86 -6.96
N LEU A 218 -15.96 -16.61 -6.40
CA LEU A 218 -15.75 -15.53 -5.44
C LEU A 218 -16.01 -14.17 -6.08
N SER A 219 -15.61 -13.94 -7.34
CA SER A 219 -15.83 -12.67 -8.03
C SER A 219 -17.32 -12.39 -8.21
N LYS A 220 -18.09 -13.40 -8.65
CA LYS A 220 -19.54 -13.31 -8.78
C LYS A 220 -20.19 -13.02 -7.43
N CYS A 221 -19.77 -13.71 -6.37
CA CYS A 221 -20.30 -13.50 -5.02
C CYS A 221 -19.97 -12.10 -4.47
N ALA A 222 -18.70 -11.68 -4.56
CA ALA A 222 -18.23 -10.39 -4.07
C ALA A 222 -18.91 -9.21 -4.77
N LEU A 223 -19.28 -9.37 -6.04
CA LEU A 223 -19.92 -8.35 -6.86
C LEU A 223 -21.46 -8.40 -6.85
N ARG A 224 -22.10 -9.27 -6.03
CA ARG A 224 -23.56 -9.26 -5.81
C ARG A 224 -24.04 -8.00 -5.10
N ASP A 225 -23.29 -7.57 -4.07
CA ASP A 225 -23.62 -6.36 -3.32
C ASP A 225 -22.87 -5.16 -3.92
N THR A 226 -23.58 -4.38 -4.73
CA THR A 226 -23.07 -3.19 -5.42
C THR A 226 -23.39 -1.89 -4.67
N LYS A 227 -23.86 -1.94 -3.42
CA LYS A 227 -24.24 -0.74 -2.66
C LYS A 227 -23.06 0.20 -2.36
N SER A 228 -21.83 -0.30 -2.40
CA SER A 228 -20.61 0.47 -2.10
C SER A 228 -19.64 0.44 -3.29
N SER A 229 -19.42 1.60 -3.91
CA SER A 229 -18.44 1.77 -4.99
C SER A 229 -17.02 1.40 -4.52
N SER A 230 -16.63 1.77 -3.30
CA SER A 230 -15.32 1.41 -2.73
C SER A 230 -15.11 -0.10 -2.66
N ARG A 231 -16.16 -0.88 -2.38
CA ARG A 231 -16.09 -2.35 -2.40
C ARG A 231 -15.91 -2.86 -3.82
N ILE A 232 -16.65 -2.33 -4.78
CA ILE A 232 -16.51 -2.67 -6.21
C ILE A 232 -15.07 -2.41 -6.65
N PHE A 233 -14.53 -1.22 -6.37
CA PHE A 233 -13.14 -0.88 -6.72
C PHE A 233 -12.13 -1.82 -6.05
N ALA A 234 -12.31 -2.16 -4.77
CA ALA A 234 -11.42 -3.08 -4.07
C ALA A 234 -11.40 -4.49 -4.71
N VAL A 235 -12.55 -4.99 -5.16
CA VAL A 235 -12.67 -6.28 -5.85
C VAL A 235 -12.08 -6.20 -7.26
N CYS A 236 -12.46 -5.19 -8.04
CA CYS A 236 -11.96 -5.00 -9.40
C CYS A 236 -10.44 -4.78 -9.43
N LEU A 237 -9.86 -4.11 -8.43
CA LEU A 237 -8.40 -3.99 -8.30
C LEU A 237 -7.72 -5.34 -8.03
N ALA A 238 -8.32 -6.19 -7.19
CA ALA A 238 -7.81 -7.53 -6.94
C ALA A 238 -7.81 -8.37 -8.22
N LEU A 239 -8.91 -8.30 -8.99
CA LEU A 239 -9.04 -9.00 -10.28
C LEU A 239 -8.07 -8.43 -11.32
N ALA A 240 -7.93 -7.11 -11.44
CA ALA A 240 -6.97 -6.48 -12.34
C ALA A 240 -5.51 -6.84 -12.02
N LYS A 241 -5.19 -7.17 -10.76
CA LYS A 241 -3.86 -7.68 -10.39
C LYS A 241 -3.59 -9.10 -10.88
N MET A 242 -4.64 -9.90 -11.10
CA MET A 242 -4.57 -11.25 -11.62
C MET A 242 -4.64 -11.30 -13.16
N LYS A 243 -4.40 -10.20 -13.88
CA LYS A 243 -4.38 -10.15 -15.37
C LYS A 243 -5.49 -11.01 -16.02
N PRO A 244 -6.76 -10.61 -15.85
CA PRO A 244 -7.89 -11.44 -16.28
C PRO A 244 -7.90 -11.60 -17.81
N LYS A 245 -8.47 -12.72 -18.29
CA LYS A 245 -8.68 -12.95 -19.73
C LYS A 245 -9.45 -11.80 -20.38
N ARG A 246 -9.16 -11.52 -21.66
CA ARG A 246 -9.70 -10.39 -22.43
C ARG A 246 -11.22 -10.24 -22.34
N GLU A 247 -11.97 -11.33 -22.37
CA GLU A 247 -13.44 -11.34 -22.26
C GLU A 247 -13.94 -10.71 -20.95
N LYS A 248 -13.24 -10.99 -19.84
CA LYS A 248 -13.55 -10.45 -18.51
C LYS A 248 -13.07 -9.01 -18.34
N VAL A 249 -12.07 -8.58 -19.11
CA VAL A 249 -11.57 -7.19 -19.06
C VAL A 249 -12.69 -6.21 -19.41
N SER A 250 -13.45 -6.46 -20.46
CA SER A 250 -14.56 -5.59 -20.87
C SER A 250 -15.65 -5.48 -19.79
N GLU A 251 -16.02 -6.61 -19.16
CA GLU A 251 -16.99 -6.61 -18.05
C GLU A 251 -16.48 -5.79 -16.86
N LEU A 252 -15.20 -5.96 -16.49
CA LEU A 252 -14.59 -5.24 -15.37
C LEU A 252 -14.46 -3.75 -15.65
N LEU A 253 -14.03 -3.36 -16.85
CA LEU A 253 -13.96 -1.97 -17.29
C LEU A 253 -15.33 -1.30 -17.16
N GLU A 254 -16.36 -1.93 -17.73
CA GLU A 254 -17.72 -1.41 -17.65
C GLU A 254 -18.21 -1.31 -16.20
N ARG A 255 -17.91 -2.29 -15.36
CA ARG A 255 -18.33 -2.29 -13.96
C ARG A 255 -17.66 -1.17 -13.15
N VAL A 256 -16.37 -0.95 -13.35
CA VAL A 256 -15.62 0.14 -12.71
C VAL A 256 -16.17 1.49 -13.16
N MET A 257 -16.37 1.66 -14.47
CA MET A 257 -16.91 2.90 -15.03
C MET A 257 -18.31 3.22 -14.52
N ARG A 258 -19.23 2.24 -14.54
CA ARG A 258 -20.56 2.42 -13.95
C ARG A 258 -20.49 2.78 -12.47
N ALA A 259 -19.57 2.18 -11.71
CA ALA A 259 -19.41 2.49 -10.29
C ALA A 259 -18.86 3.91 -10.04
N VAL A 260 -17.98 4.40 -10.92
CA VAL A 260 -17.52 5.80 -10.91
C VAL A 260 -18.68 6.75 -11.20
N VAL A 261 -19.42 6.52 -12.29
CA VAL A 261 -20.55 7.36 -12.69
C VAL A 261 -21.66 7.36 -11.64
N ALA A 262 -21.98 6.19 -11.08
CA ALA A 262 -22.99 6.07 -10.03
C ALA A 262 -22.55 6.70 -8.71
N ALA A 263 -21.24 6.76 -8.43
CA ALA A 263 -20.74 7.48 -7.27
C ALA A 263 -20.92 8.99 -7.45
N GLY A 264 -20.62 9.54 -8.64
CA GLY A 264 -20.76 10.96 -8.96
C GLY A 264 -20.14 11.84 -7.86
N ASP A 265 -20.93 12.73 -7.28
CA ASP A 265 -20.52 13.63 -6.19
C ASP A 265 -20.19 12.91 -4.87
N ARG A 266 -20.41 11.61 -4.75
CA ARG A 266 -19.99 10.81 -3.57
C ARG A 266 -18.64 10.14 -3.77
N LEU A 267 -18.05 10.24 -4.96
CA LEU A 267 -16.72 9.71 -5.22
C LEU A 267 -15.70 10.48 -4.38
N ASP A 268 -14.92 9.75 -3.57
CA ASP A 268 -13.81 10.32 -2.82
C ASP A 268 -12.48 10.13 -3.59
N LEU A 269 -11.44 10.82 -3.12
CA LEU A 269 -10.16 10.86 -3.81
C LEU A 269 -9.42 9.51 -3.79
N VAL A 270 -9.67 8.67 -2.78
CA VAL A 270 -9.08 7.32 -2.69
C VAL A 270 -9.73 6.40 -3.70
N ASP A 271 -11.05 6.44 -3.79
CA ASP A 271 -11.84 5.68 -4.74
C ASP A 271 -11.58 6.13 -6.18
N ALA A 272 -11.46 7.44 -6.43
CA ALA A 272 -11.09 7.98 -7.73
C ALA A 272 -9.70 7.48 -8.18
N ALA A 273 -8.69 7.58 -7.32
CA ALA A 273 -7.34 7.10 -7.61
C ALA A 273 -7.29 5.57 -7.79
N THR A 274 -8.11 4.84 -7.05
CA THR A 274 -8.24 3.39 -7.20
C THR A 274 -8.89 3.04 -8.53
N ALA A 275 -9.98 3.71 -8.89
CA ALA A 275 -10.68 3.52 -10.16
C ALA A 275 -9.76 3.78 -11.36
N THR A 276 -9.03 4.91 -11.37
CA THR A 276 -8.09 5.21 -12.45
C THR A 276 -6.98 4.15 -12.55
N SER A 277 -6.44 3.70 -11.41
CA SER A 277 -5.44 2.63 -11.38
C SER A 277 -5.96 1.33 -12.00
N ILE A 278 -7.22 0.96 -11.72
CA ILE A 278 -7.86 -0.22 -12.31
C ILE A 278 -8.01 -0.05 -13.81
N LEU A 279 -8.56 1.07 -14.26
CA LEU A 279 -8.78 1.36 -15.68
C LEU A 279 -7.46 1.29 -16.45
N VAL A 280 -6.43 2.00 -16.00
CA VAL A 280 -5.10 1.94 -16.63
C VAL A 280 -4.58 0.51 -16.70
N LYS A 281 -4.68 -0.25 -15.59
CA LYS A 281 -4.15 -1.60 -15.53
C LYS A 281 -4.86 -2.56 -16.47
N LEU A 282 -6.18 -2.43 -16.59
CA LEU A 282 -7.00 -3.26 -17.48
C LEU A 282 -6.77 -2.92 -18.96
N THR A 283 -6.51 -1.65 -19.29
CA THR A 283 -6.21 -1.24 -20.67
C THR A 283 -4.75 -1.51 -21.07
N SER A 284 -3.81 -1.53 -20.12
CA SER A 284 -2.38 -1.72 -20.38
C SER A 284 -1.86 -3.15 -20.13
N GLY A 285 -2.61 -3.98 -19.40
CA GLY A 285 -2.13 -5.21 -18.79
C GLY A 285 -2.46 -6.51 -19.52
N VAL A 286 -2.90 -6.46 -20.78
CA VAL A 286 -3.14 -7.67 -21.58
C VAL A 286 -1.79 -8.13 -22.14
N GLU A 287 -1.23 -9.19 -21.57
CA GLU A 287 0.02 -9.80 -22.04
C GLU A 287 -0.13 -10.38 -23.44
N ALA A 288 0.94 -10.21 -24.22
CA ALA A 288 1.05 -10.57 -25.63
C ALA A 288 1.33 -12.06 -25.79
N ASP A 289 0.31 -12.89 -25.72
CA ASP A 289 0.37 -14.23 -26.28
C ASP A 289 -0.12 -14.20 -27.72
N GLY A 290 0.84 -14.36 -28.65
CA GLY A 290 0.61 -14.95 -29.96
C GLY A 290 -0.11 -14.10 -31.01
N ASP A 291 -1.40 -13.81 -30.85
CA ASP A 291 -2.25 -13.38 -31.97
C ASP A 291 -3.31 -12.35 -31.57
N ASP A 292 -3.50 -11.35 -32.44
CA ASP A 292 -4.50 -10.28 -32.44
C ASP A 292 -4.44 -9.19 -31.33
N ARG A 293 -3.51 -8.26 -31.59
CA ARG A 293 -3.14 -7.08 -30.80
C ARG A 293 -4.08 -5.90 -31.06
N SER A 294 -5.04 -5.70 -30.18
CA SER A 294 -5.61 -4.36 -29.99
C SER A 294 -5.77 -4.09 -28.51
N PRO A 295 -5.29 -2.95 -27.99
CA PRO A 295 -5.57 -2.55 -26.61
C PRO A 295 -7.09 -2.61 -26.39
N VAL A 296 -7.51 -3.11 -25.24
CA VAL A 296 -8.94 -3.11 -24.90
C VAL A 296 -9.34 -1.67 -24.67
N MET A 297 -10.11 -1.13 -25.61
CA MET A 297 -10.55 0.26 -25.56
C MET A 297 -11.61 0.44 -24.47
N LEU A 298 -11.54 1.60 -23.84
CA LEU A 298 -12.59 2.06 -22.95
C LEU A 298 -13.92 2.20 -23.72
N PRO A 299 -15.05 1.69 -23.19
CA PRO A 299 -16.35 1.94 -23.80
C PRO A 299 -16.65 3.45 -23.85
N SER A 300 -16.75 4.00 -25.06
CA SER A 300 -16.84 5.44 -25.32
C SER A 300 -17.94 6.15 -24.51
N ARG A 301 -19.10 5.49 -24.34
CA ARG A 301 -20.25 6.02 -23.58
C ARG A 301 -19.96 6.38 -22.13
N PHE A 302 -18.87 5.86 -21.55
CA PHE A 302 -18.49 6.14 -20.17
C PHE A 302 -17.30 7.10 -20.06
N CYS A 303 -16.55 7.34 -21.13
CA CYS A 303 -15.31 8.10 -21.09
C CYS A 303 -15.51 9.52 -20.52
N GLU A 304 -16.49 10.25 -21.05
CA GLU A 304 -16.84 11.60 -20.59
C GLU A 304 -17.39 11.60 -19.15
N PRO A 305 -18.45 10.83 -18.79
CA PRO A 305 -18.97 10.80 -17.42
C PRO A 305 -17.94 10.40 -16.35
N VAL A 306 -17.02 9.48 -16.70
CA VAL A 306 -15.95 9.04 -15.80
C VAL A 306 -14.92 10.15 -15.60
N ALA A 307 -14.51 10.82 -16.69
CA ALA A 307 -13.60 11.95 -16.61
C ALA A 307 -14.20 13.06 -15.74
N GLU A 308 -15.46 13.42 -15.98
CA GLU A 308 -16.19 14.43 -15.21
C GLU A 308 -16.28 14.09 -13.72
N SER A 309 -16.63 12.84 -13.38
CA SER A 309 -16.71 12.39 -11.98
C SER A 309 -15.36 12.50 -11.26
N ILE A 310 -14.26 12.14 -11.94
CA ILE A 310 -12.91 12.23 -11.37
C ILE A 310 -12.49 13.69 -11.22
N VAL A 311 -12.79 14.55 -12.20
CA VAL A 311 -12.45 15.97 -12.16
C VAL A 311 -13.23 16.69 -11.06
N SER A 312 -14.55 16.45 -10.96
CA SER A 312 -15.38 16.96 -9.86
C SER A 312 -14.83 16.54 -8.50
N CYS A 313 -14.37 15.29 -8.36
CA CYS A 313 -13.70 14.84 -7.13
C CYS A 313 -12.42 15.65 -6.82
N LEU A 314 -11.59 15.93 -7.82
CA LEU A 314 -10.36 16.73 -7.65
C LEU A 314 -10.67 18.17 -7.24
N LEU A 315 -11.64 18.80 -7.92
CA LEU A 315 -12.09 20.17 -7.62
C LEU A 315 -12.67 20.28 -6.22
N ARG A 316 -13.43 19.28 -5.77
CA ARG A 316 -13.95 19.27 -4.39
C ARG A 316 -12.85 19.07 -3.37
N ALA A 317 -11.86 18.21 -3.64
CA ALA A 317 -10.73 18.02 -2.74
C ALA A 317 -9.93 19.31 -2.52
N SER A 318 -9.82 20.19 -3.53
CA SER A 318 -9.07 21.45 -3.42
C SER A 318 -9.77 22.56 -2.65
N SER A 319 -11.08 22.43 -2.43
CA SER A 319 -11.81 23.33 -1.53
C SER A 319 -11.48 23.11 -0.04
N ALA A 320 -10.73 22.04 0.30
CA ALA A 320 -10.33 21.77 1.67
C ALA A 320 -9.24 22.75 2.15
N PRO A 321 -9.28 23.20 3.42
CA PRO A 321 -8.41 24.27 3.94
C PRO A 321 -6.92 23.92 3.99
N ARG A 322 -6.54 22.64 3.89
CA ARG A 322 -5.16 22.18 3.75
C ARG A 322 -5.09 20.90 2.93
N PHE A 323 -4.27 20.92 1.87
CA PHE A 323 -3.96 19.74 1.08
C PHE A 323 -2.86 18.91 1.76
N THR A 324 -3.13 17.66 2.12
CA THR A 324 -2.09 16.80 2.72
C THR A 324 -1.21 16.16 1.63
N ALA A 325 -0.03 15.68 2.02
CA ALA A 325 0.83 14.90 1.12
C ALA A 325 0.12 13.65 0.56
N ARG A 326 -0.84 13.08 1.29
CA ARG A 326 -1.65 11.94 0.81
C ARG A 326 -2.64 12.39 -0.26
N ASP A 327 -3.25 13.56 -0.10
CA ASP A 327 -4.19 14.10 -1.09
C ASP A 327 -3.46 14.44 -2.38
N LEU A 328 -2.24 14.98 -2.29
CA LEU A 328 -1.38 15.19 -3.47
C LEU A 328 -1.02 13.89 -4.18
N ASP A 329 -0.64 12.85 -3.43
CA ASP A 329 -0.35 11.53 -4.00
C ASP A 329 -1.56 11.00 -4.76
N ARG A 330 -2.75 11.00 -4.14
CA ARG A 330 -3.98 10.52 -4.80
C ARG A 330 -4.41 11.38 -5.98
N SER A 331 -4.26 12.70 -5.90
CA SER A 331 -4.54 13.60 -7.02
C SER A 331 -3.59 13.33 -8.19
N SER A 332 -2.30 13.11 -7.90
CA SER A 332 -1.31 12.74 -8.91
C SER A 332 -1.64 11.41 -9.59
N GLN A 333 -2.15 10.42 -8.84
CA GLN A 333 -2.60 9.13 -9.38
C GLN A 333 -3.84 9.27 -10.27
N CYS A 334 -4.79 10.14 -9.89
CA CYS A 334 -5.97 10.44 -10.70
C CYS A 334 -5.56 11.05 -12.05
N LEU A 335 -4.78 12.12 -12.03
CA LEU A 335 -4.35 12.83 -13.24
C LEU A 335 -3.47 11.97 -14.14
N ALA A 336 -2.51 11.24 -13.57
CA ALA A 336 -1.68 10.32 -14.35
C ALA A 336 -2.53 9.22 -15.01
N GLY A 337 -3.59 8.78 -14.33
CA GLY A 337 -4.57 7.85 -14.87
C GLY A 337 -5.35 8.43 -16.04
N LEU A 338 -5.95 9.62 -15.86
CA LEU A 338 -6.66 10.33 -16.93
C LEU A 338 -5.76 10.55 -18.15
N ALA A 339 -4.51 10.99 -17.93
CA ALA A 339 -3.52 11.21 -18.97
C ALA A 339 -3.19 9.93 -19.76
N ARG A 340 -3.02 8.79 -19.07
CA ARG A 340 -2.75 7.49 -19.71
C ARG A 340 -3.94 6.96 -20.49
N LEU A 341 -5.16 7.24 -20.03
CA LEU A 341 -6.40 6.84 -20.69
C LEU A 341 -6.83 7.84 -21.76
N GLN A 342 -6.11 8.95 -21.92
CA GLN A 342 -6.45 10.07 -22.81
C GLN A 342 -7.86 10.63 -22.57
N LEU A 343 -8.32 10.57 -21.31
CA LEU A 343 -9.61 11.09 -20.90
C LEU A 343 -9.47 12.58 -20.62
N ARG A 344 -9.97 13.40 -21.56
CA ARG A 344 -9.90 14.86 -21.45
C ARG A 344 -10.99 15.38 -20.50
N PRO A 345 -10.63 16.27 -19.55
CA PRO A 345 -11.61 16.89 -18.66
C PRO A 345 -12.44 17.93 -19.43
N ALA A 346 -13.76 17.93 -19.25
CA ALA A 346 -14.63 18.99 -19.80
C ALA A 346 -14.36 20.35 -19.11
N GLU A 347 -14.16 20.33 -17.78
CA GLU A 347 -13.87 21.51 -16.96
C GLU A 347 -12.36 21.81 -16.87
N ALA A 348 -11.67 21.88 -18.02
CA ALA A 348 -10.22 22.07 -18.07
C ALA A 348 -9.76 23.33 -17.33
N GLU A 349 -10.46 24.46 -17.48
CA GLU A 349 -10.08 25.75 -16.87
C GLU A 349 -10.19 25.74 -15.34
N ALA A 350 -11.27 25.17 -14.79
CA ALA A 350 -11.44 25.04 -13.35
C ALA A 350 -10.41 24.11 -12.74
N LEU A 351 -10.10 23.00 -13.43
CA LEU A 351 -9.06 22.06 -13.04
C LEU A 351 -7.68 22.73 -13.06
N GLU A 352 -7.38 23.51 -14.10
CA GLU A 352 -6.12 24.26 -14.20
C GLU A 352 -5.92 25.20 -13.00
N LEU A 353 -6.94 26.00 -12.65
CA LEU A 353 -6.87 26.90 -11.49
C LEU A 353 -6.70 26.14 -10.16
N CYS A 354 -7.42 25.02 -10.02
CA CYS A 354 -7.30 24.12 -8.89
C CYS A 354 -5.88 23.58 -8.72
N LEU A 355 -5.29 23.05 -9.80
CA LEU A 355 -3.93 22.49 -9.77
C LEU A 355 -2.87 23.56 -9.51
N ALA A 356 -3.06 24.76 -10.05
CA ALA A 356 -2.19 25.91 -9.79
C ALA A 356 -2.10 26.24 -8.29
N ASN A 357 -3.24 26.30 -7.61
CA ASN A 357 -3.28 26.55 -6.16
C ASN A 357 -2.63 25.40 -5.39
N MET A 358 -2.97 24.14 -5.75
CA MET A 358 -2.40 22.95 -5.11
C MET A 358 -0.87 22.91 -5.17
N ILE A 359 -0.28 23.23 -6.33
CA ILE A 359 1.17 23.22 -6.54
C ILE A 359 1.85 24.28 -5.68
N ASN A 360 1.31 25.50 -5.66
CA ASN A 360 1.92 26.62 -4.92
C ASN A 360 1.81 26.45 -3.40
N ASP A 361 0.67 25.97 -2.91
CA ASP A 361 0.40 25.88 -1.47
C ASP A 361 1.07 24.66 -0.81
N SER A 362 1.41 23.64 -1.60
CA SER A 362 1.86 22.34 -1.07
C SER A 362 3.33 22.04 -1.31
N ILE A 363 4.13 23.00 -1.77
CA ILE A 363 5.54 22.76 -2.13
C ILE A 363 6.41 22.43 -0.90
N SER A 364 7.03 21.26 -0.93
CA SER A 364 8.04 20.81 0.03
C SER A 364 8.84 19.67 -0.58
N ILE A 365 10.00 19.35 0.01
CA ILE A 365 10.82 18.18 -0.38
C ILE A 365 9.99 16.89 -0.38
N LYS A 366 9.07 16.72 0.58
CA LYS A 366 8.24 15.50 0.71
C LYS A 366 7.16 15.39 -0.36
N THR A 367 6.73 16.50 -0.95
CA THR A 367 5.61 16.57 -1.88
C THR A 367 6.06 16.76 -3.33
N ALA A 368 7.32 17.14 -3.55
CA ALA A 368 7.93 17.35 -4.85
C ALA A 368 7.71 16.19 -5.86
N PRO A 369 7.84 14.89 -5.49
CA PRO A 369 7.60 13.81 -6.46
C PRO A 369 6.16 13.76 -6.98
N PHE A 370 5.19 14.08 -6.13
CA PHE A 370 3.78 14.11 -6.51
C PHE A 370 3.48 15.33 -7.40
N ILE A 371 4.06 16.49 -7.06
CA ILE A 371 3.95 17.71 -7.85
C ILE A 371 4.53 17.49 -9.26
N LEU A 372 5.71 16.87 -9.38
CA LEU A 372 6.29 16.53 -10.70
C LEU A 372 5.39 15.61 -11.52
N SER A 373 4.75 14.63 -10.86
CA SER A 373 3.77 13.74 -11.52
C SER A 373 2.52 14.50 -11.99
N ILE A 374 2.04 15.45 -11.19
CA ILE A 374 0.91 16.34 -11.54
C ILE A 374 1.29 17.19 -12.77
N ILE A 375 2.42 17.88 -12.73
CA ILE A 375 2.94 18.74 -13.81
C ILE A 375 3.08 17.95 -15.11
N HIS A 376 3.67 16.75 -15.06
CA HIS A 376 3.78 15.88 -16.23
C HIS A 376 2.41 15.44 -16.79
N SER A 377 1.45 15.17 -15.90
CA SER A 377 0.10 14.76 -16.30
C SER A 377 -0.68 15.92 -16.92
N MET A 378 -0.48 17.14 -16.42
CA MET A 378 -1.06 18.36 -16.98
C MET A 378 -0.64 18.57 -18.43
N TRP A 379 0.65 18.40 -18.73
CA TRP A 379 1.15 18.47 -20.11
C TRP A 379 0.45 17.46 -21.03
N LYS A 380 0.34 16.19 -20.58
CA LYS A 380 -0.33 15.14 -21.37
C LYS A 380 -1.82 15.36 -21.58
N LEU A 381 -2.46 16.09 -20.68
CA LEU A 381 -3.87 16.48 -20.76
C LEU A 381 -4.08 17.83 -21.46
N ASP A 382 -3.02 18.45 -21.97
CA ASP A 382 -3.03 19.77 -22.63
C ASP A 382 -3.53 20.90 -21.72
N LEU A 383 -3.31 20.79 -20.41
CA LEU A 383 -3.69 21.78 -19.38
C LEU A 383 -2.65 22.90 -19.29
N ARG A 384 -2.48 23.64 -20.39
CA ARG A 384 -1.39 24.60 -20.57
C ARG A 384 -1.52 25.87 -19.73
N ARG A 385 -2.71 26.34 -19.34
CA ARG A 385 -2.81 27.62 -18.61
C ARG A 385 -2.30 27.52 -17.18
N ALA A 386 -2.38 26.32 -16.60
CA ALA A 386 -1.81 26.07 -15.28
C ALA A 386 -0.27 26.02 -15.28
N SER A 387 0.42 25.97 -16.43
CA SER A 387 1.88 26.13 -16.47
C SER A 387 2.35 27.47 -15.93
N ASN A 388 1.54 28.53 -16.09
CA ASN A 388 1.83 29.88 -15.61
C ASN A 388 1.92 29.96 -14.07
N SER A 389 1.38 28.96 -13.37
CA SER A 389 1.45 28.87 -11.91
C SER A 389 2.73 28.23 -11.38
N VAL A 390 3.56 27.64 -12.26
CA VAL A 390 4.85 27.04 -11.89
C VAL A 390 5.88 28.14 -11.76
N THR A 391 5.90 28.77 -10.59
CA THR A 391 6.82 29.89 -10.27
C THR A 391 8.27 29.42 -10.17
N GLU A 392 9.25 30.33 -10.32
CA GLU A 392 10.67 30.02 -10.11
C GLU A 392 10.95 29.37 -8.76
N ARG A 393 10.23 29.79 -7.71
CA ARG A 393 10.30 29.19 -6.38
C ARG A 393 9.91 27.71 -6.39
N VAL A 394 8.84 27.36 -7.12
CA VAL A 394 8.40 25.97 -7.29
C VAL A 394 9.48 25.19 -8.03
N VAL A 395 9.99 25.72 -9.14
CA VAL A 395 11.03 25.04 -9.93
C VAL A 395 12.30 24.81 -9.09
N ALA A 396 12.77 25.81 -8.35
CA ALA A 396 13.95 25.69 -7.49
C ALA A 396 13.78 24.56 -6.44
N ALA A 397 12.63 24.52 -5.77
CA ALA A 397 12.35 23.48 -4.77
C ALA A 397 12.23 22.07 -5.37
N LEU A 398 11.72 21.93 -6.60
CA LEU A 398 11.66 20.65 -7.30
C LEU A 398 13.06 20.20 -7.77
N CYS A 399 13.90 21.14 -8.20
CA CYS A 399 15.28 20.86 -8.61
C CYS A 399 16.16 20.34 -7.46
N GLU A 400 15.89 20.72 -6.21
CA GLU A 400 16.57 20.14 -5.04
C GLU A 400 16.29 18.64 -4.88
N VAL A 401 15.17 18.13 -5.43
CA VAL A 401 14.75 16.74 -5.31
C VAL A 401 15.10 15.92 -6.55
N ASP A 402 14.75 16.43 -7.74
CA ASP A 402 14.96 15.74 -9.01
C ASP A 402 15.11 16.78 -10.14
N ALA A 403 16.34 17.28 -10.31
CA ALA A 403 16.64 18.36 -11.25
C ALA A 403 16.32 17.97 -12.70
N VAL A 404 16.62 16.75 -13.12
CA VAL A 404 16.41 16.28 -14.49
C VAL A 404 14.92 16.21 -14.81
N ARG A 405 14.14 15.55 -13.95
CA ARG A 405 12.70 15.43 -14.17
C ARG A 405 11.99 16.77 -14.05
N THR A 406 12.48 17.66 -13.19
CA THR A 406 11.96 19.03 -13.08
C THR A 406 12.15 19.78 -14.38
N VAL A 407 13.38 19.81 -14.92
CA VAL A 407 13.68 20.47 -16.19
C VAL A 407 12.81 19.91 -17.32
N TYR A 408 12.67 18.58 -17.40
CA TYR A 408 11.77 17.93 -18.36
C TYR A 408 10.32 18.37 -18.22
N CYS A 409 9.74 18.32 -17.03
CA CYS A 409 8.33 18.64 -16.84
C CYS A 409 8.03 20.12 -17.10
N VAL A 410 8.92 21.03 -16.69
CA VAL A 410 8.76 22.47 -16.89
C VAL A 410 8.98 22.85 -18.36
N ALA A 411 9.93 22.20 -19.04
CA ALA A 411 10.15 22.32 -20.49
C ALA A 411 8.90 21.95 -21.29
N CYS A 412 8.30 20.79 -21.00
CA CYS A 412 7.10 20.32 -21.70
C CYS A 412 5.90 21.27 -21.50
N LEU A 413 5.85 22.01 -20.39
CA LEU A 413 4.81 23.00 -20.13
C LEU A 413 5.09 24.38 -20.74
N GLY A 414 6.28 24.59 -21.32
CA GLY A 414 6.67 25.83 -21.96
C GLY A 414 6.89 27.01 -21.01
N ALA A 415 7.15 26.77 -19.72
CA ALA A 415 7.39 27.85 -18.75
C ALA A 415 8.75 28.52 -18.97
N SER A 416 8.84 29.84 -18.75
CA SER A 416 10.03 30.65 -19.02
C SER A 416 11.16 30.49 -17.99
N SER A 417 10.88 29.88 -16.83
CA SER A 417 11.79 29.72 -15.69
C SER A 417 12.80 28.55 -15.82
N VAL A 418 12.82 27.85 -16.96
CA VAL A 418 13.60 26.61 -17.18
C VAL A 418 15.12 26.83 -17.17
N LEU A 419 15.58 28.01 -17.59
CA LEU A 419 16.99 28.29 -17.87
C LEU A 419 17.89 28.25 -16.62
N GLY A 420 17.42 28.80 -15.49
CA GLY A 420 18.18 28.76 -14.23
C GLY A 420 18.34 27.35 -13.67
N SER A 421 17.41 26.45 -14.02
CA SER A 421 17.31 25.08 -13.51
C SER A 421 18.04 24.05 -14.35
N LEU A 422 18.26 24.32 -15.64
CA LEU A 422 19.07 23.49 -16.54
C LEU A 422 20.48 23.25 -16.01
N ARG A 423 21.12 24.29 -15.46
CA ARG A 423 22.46 24.20 -14.84
C ARG A 423 22.50 23.26 -13.63
N LEU A 424 21.39 23.08 -12.91
CA LEU A 424 21.31 22.16 -11.77
C LEU A 424 21.15 20.70 -12.23
N ALA A 425 20.51 20.46 -13.38
CA ALA A 425 20.31 19.12 -13.95
C ALA A 425 21.55 18.57 -14.66
N LEU A 426 22.44 19.44 -15.14
CA LEU A 426 23.66 19.09 -15.90
C LEU A 426 24.87 18.69 -15.02
N ARG A 427 24.62 18.05 -13.88
CA ARG A 427 25.71 17.54 -13.02
C ARG A 427 26.21 16.18 -13.52
N PRO A 428 27.51 15.88 -13.39
CA PRO A 428 28.07 14.60 -13.84
C PRO A 428 27.47 13.40 -13.08
N GLY A 429 27.18 12.31 -13.79
CA GLY A 429 26.71 11.04 -13.22
C GLY A 429 25.27 10.63 -13.54
N LEU A 430 24.67 11.13 -14.63
CA LEU A 430 23.30 10.77 -15.04
C LEU A 430 23.19 9.31 -15.49
N THR A 431 22.07 8.68 -15.15
CA THR A 431 21.66 7.38 -15.71
C THR A 431 21.15 7.54 -17.14
N ALA A 432 21.13 6.46 -17.92
CA ALA A 432 20.62 6.48 -19.30
C ALA A 432 19.16 7.00 -19.41
N VAL A 433 18.34 6.76 -18.39
CA VAL A 433 16.95 7.25 -18.34
C VAL A 433 16.92 8.75 -18.11
N GLU A 434 17.74 9.25 -17.19
CA GLU A 434 17.86 10.69 -16.90
C GLU A 434 18.44 11.45 -18.09
N SER A 435 19.47 10.91 -18.75
CA SER A 435 20.01 11.47 -19.98
C SER A 435 18.95 11.55 -21.08
N SER A 436 18.15 10.49 -21.27
CA SER A 436 17.06 10.49 -22.25
C SER A 436 15.97 11.53 -21.94
N GLN A 437 15.59 11.67 -20.67
CA GLN A 437 14.63 12.68 -20.23
C GLN A 437 15.15 14.10 -20.45
N LEU A 438 16.43 14.33 -20.14
CA LEU A 438 17.08 15.63 -20.33
C LEU A 438 17.20 16.00 -21.81
N ILE A 439 17.60 15.06 -22.67
CA ILE A 439 17.63 15.26 -24.13
C ILE A 439 16.23 15.60 -24.65
N THR A 440 15.21 14.89 -24.20
CA THR A 440 13.82 15.17 -24.59
C THR A 440 13.37 16.56 -24.12
N ALA A 441 13.76 16.96 -22.91
CA ALA A 441 13.50 18.29 -22.38
C ALA A 441 14.13 19.38 -23.27
N LEU A 442 15.42 19.23 -23.57
CA LEU A 442 16.19 20.14 -24.42
C LEU A 442 15.59 20.25 -25.83
N ALA A 443 15.21 19.12 -26.43
CA ALA A 443 14.55 19.10 -27.72
C ALA A 443 13.19 19.82 -27.68
N THR A 444 12.39 19.61 -26.62
CA THR A 444 11.09 20.28 -26.46
C THR A 444 11.25 21.79 -26.27
N ILE A 445 12.23 22.24 -25.48
CA ILE A 445 12.56 23.66 -25.30
C ILE A 445 12.93 24.29 -26.65
N HIS A 446 13.75 23.59 -27.45
CA HIS A 446 14.27 24.10 -28.70
C HIS A 446 13.21 24.12 -29.83
N LEU A 447 12.35 23.10 -29.90
CA LEU A 447 11.36 22.95 -30.97
C LEU A 447 10.07 23.74 -30.72
N ASP A 448 9.56 23.73 -29.48
CA ASP A 448 8.23 24.29 -29.17
C ASP A 448 8.28 25.71 -28.59
N ASN A 449 9.47 26.23 -28.27
CA ASN A 449 9.61 27.53 -27.61
C ASN A 449 10.75 28.39 -28.22
N PRO A 450 10.55 28.93 -29.43
CA PRO A 450 11.59 29.70 -30.16
C PRO A 450 12.04 30.98 -29.45
N ARG A 451 11.32 31.44 -28.42
CA ARG A 451 11.75 32.57 -27.55
C ARG A 451 12.78 32.14 -26.49
N ILE A 452 12.82 30.87 -26.11
CA ILE A 452 13.80 30.33 -25.16
C ILE A 452 15.09 29.89 -25.88
N SER A 453 15.00 29.52 -27.16
CA SER A 453 16.19 29.22 -27.99
C SER A 453 17.13 30.41 -28.16
N ASP A 454 16.62 31.65 -28.08
CA ASP A 454 17.44 32.87 -28.14
C ASP A 454 18.23 33.14 -26.84
N THR A 455 17.92 32.43 -25.75
CA THR A 455 18.52 32.61 -24.42
C THR A 455 19.46 31.48 -23.99
N LEU A 456 19.42 30.32 -24.65
CA LEU A 456 20.44 29.29 -24.51
C LEU A 456 21.56 29.63 -25.50
N SER A 457 22.70 30.10 -24.99
CA SER A 457 23.86 30.24 -25.86
C SER A 457 24.19 28.88 -26.46
N ARG A 458 24.61 28.87 -27.73
CA ARG A 458 25.04 27.64 -28.41
C ARG A 458 26.11 26.89 -27.59
N ASP A 459 26.93 27.65 -26.85
CA ASP A 459 27.98 27.12 -25.99
C ASP A 459 27.42 26.44 -24.72
N ASP A 460 26.36 26.96 -24.09
CA ASP A 460 25.70 26.31 -22.95
C ASP A 460 25.05 24.97 -23.38
N LEU A 461 24.44 24.93 -24.57
CA LEU A 461 23.81 23.72 -25.12
C LEU A 461 24.86 22.69 -25.56
N GLN A 462 25.96 23.14 -26.16
CA GLN A 462 27.09 22.29 -26.57
C GLN A 462 27.78 21.69 -25.34
N THR A 463 28.07 22.50 -24.32
CA THR A 463 28.64 22.04 -23.04
C THR A 463 27.72 21.02 -22.35
N ALA A 464 26.40 21.20 -22.47
CA ALA A 464 25.40 20.29 -21.92
C ALA A 464 25.30 18.94 -22.66
N LEU A 465 25.59 18.92 -23.96
CA LEU A 465 25.61 17.71 -24.79
C LEU A 465 26.95 16.96 -24.74
N ASP A 466 28.04 17.69 -24.46
CA ASP A 466 29.39 17.14 -24.34
C ASP A 466 29.64 16.48 -22.95
N LEU A 467 28.89 16.90 -21.91
CA LEU A 467 28.82 16.29 -20.56
C LEU A 467 27.89 15.07 -20.53
#